data_AF-Q2NRA2-F1
#
_entry.id   AF-Q2NRA2-F1
#
_cell.length_a   1.000
_cell.length_b   1.000
_cell.length_c   1.000
_cell.angle_alpha   90.00
_cell.angle_beta   90.00
_cell.angle_gamma   90.00
#
_symmetry.space_group_name_H-M   'P 1'
#
loop_
_entity.id
_entity.type
_entity.pdbx_description
1 polymer ?
#
loop_
_entity_poly.entity_id
_entity_poly.type
_entity_poly.pdbx_seq_one_letter_code
_entity_poly.pdbx_strand_id
1 'polypeptide(L)'
;MQGAQCEKTNFKGANLQGAWCQEAKFNGADLQGALCHNTYLAGADLRDIAKTDSVLQQYIEKTDKKRTEDIRALCDKIVKAYEKDNNGKVEHNNDGVFRKEPAVPELNDATASLNRGELDIEKVGIHVASTLIKREFKAEKPLDKETFARIGAHPEQALQLFLDRFAAMTPETGKRCHMILATFAAAYDNADNDNASESNKGTVLSCAADTSLFNGFFALAAGNRTTTYDYSERILRDFILYQKVPPPPSYRRCRINAIS
;
A
#
# COMPACT_ATOMS: atom_id res chain seq x y z
N MET A 1 14.34 -1.35 23.99
CA MET A 1 13.17 -0.65 23.44
C MET A 1 12.45 -1.53 22.42
N GLN A 2 12.34 -2.84 22.67
CA GLN A 2 11.66 -3.74 21.75
C GLN A 2 10.16 -3.41 21.72
N GLY A 3 9.59 -3.27 20.51
CA GLY A 3 8.19 -2.90 20.32
C GLY A 3 7.80 -1.52 20.86
N ALA A 4 8.77 -0.66 21.16
CA ALA A 4 8.49 0.65 21.76
C ALA A 4 7.71 1.56 20.79
N GLN A 5 6.76 2.32 21.33
CA GLN A 5 6.02 3.36 20.61
C GLN A 5 6.76 4.68 20.79
N CYS A 6 7.47 5.10 19.75
CA CYS A 6 8.39 6.25 19.75
C CYS A 6 8.03 7.26 18.64
N GLU A 7 6.80 7.22 18.15
CA GLU A 7 6.32 8.09 17.09
C GLU A 7 6.48 9.57 17.49
N LYS A 8 7.02 10.39 16.57
CA LYS A 8 7.23 11.84 16.75
C LYS A 8 8.07 12.23 17.97
N THR A 9 8.84 11.30 18.52
CA THR A 9 9.72 11.56 19.67
C THR A 9 11.02 12.23 19.20
N ASN A 10 11.57 13.12 20.04
CA ASN A 10 12.86 13.76 19.78
C ASN A 10 14.00 12.93 20.39
N PHE A 11 14.80 12.30 19.55
CA PHE A 11 16.03 11.56 19.88
C PHE A 11 17.29 12.27 19.40
N LYS A 12 17.23 13.59 19.14
CA LYS A 12 18.38 14.35 18.68
C LYS A 12 19.57 14.20 19.64
N GLY A 13 20.68 13.70 19.14
CA GLY A 13 21.90 13.45 19.94
C GLY A 13 21.80 12.28 20.93
N ALA A 14 20.73 11.47 20.90
CA ALA A 14 20.57 10.34 21.82
C ALA A 14 21.61 9.25 21.54
N ASN A 15 22.11 8.60 22.60
CA ASN A 15 22.94 7.42 22.45
C ASN A 15 22.07 6.15 22.36
N LEU A 16 21.95 5.59 21.15
CA LEU A 16 21.22 4.35 20.87
C LEU A 16 22.17 3.19 20.50
N GLN A 17 23.47 3.34 20.77
CA GLN A 17 24.47 2.36 20.39
C GLN A 17 24.19 1.01 21.06
N GLY A 18 24.10 -0.06 20.26
CA GLY A 18 23.77 -1.40 20.77
C GLY A 18 22.31 -1.59 21.22
N ALA A 19 21.45 -0.58 21.10
CA ALA A 19 20.09 -0.65 21.60
C ALA A 19 19.24 -1.70 20.84
N TRP A 20 18.41 -2.44 21.59
CA TRP A 20 17.44 -3.37 21.02
C TRP A 20 16.14 -2.62 20.70
N CYS A 21 15.95 -2.29 19.43
CA CYS A 21 14.83 -1.51 18.92
C CYS A 21 14.01 -2.30 17.89
N GLN A 22 14.07 -3.64 17.97
CA GLN A 22 13.31 -4.53 17.11
C GLN A 22 11.82 -4.19 17.22
N GLU A 23 11.15 -4.08 16.07
CA GLU A 23 9.71 -3.78 15.97
C GLU A 23 9.28 -2.45 16.62
N ALA A 24 10.22 -1.57 16.97
CA ALA A 24 9.89 -0.25 17.51
C ALA A 24 9.31 0.67 16.42
N LYS A 25 8.43 1.59 16.81
CA LYS A 25 7.78 2.54 15.91
C LYS A 25 8.41 3.91 16.02
N PHE A 26 9.16 4.32 15.01
CA PHE A 26 9.86 5.62 14.95
C PHE A 26 9.21 6.61 13.96
N ASN A 27 7.99 6.35 13.51
CA ASN A 27 7.30 7.22 12.54
C ASN A 27 7.34 8.70 12.96
N GLY A 28 7.95 9.56 12.15
CA GLY A 28 8.06 11.00 12.44
C GLY A 28 9.08 11.39 13.52
N ALA A 29 9.88 10.46 14.04
CA ALA A 29 10.89 10.78 15.06
C ALA A 29 12.05 11.63 14.49
N ASP A 30 12.64 12.47 15.34
CA ASP A 30 13.88 13.20 15.03
C ASP A 30 15.07 12.43 15.60
N LEU A 31 15.85 11.79 14.73
CA LEU A 31 17.05 11.01 15.07
C LEU A 31 18.33 11.75 14.66
N GLN A 32 18.27 13.07 14.44
CA GLN A 32 19.42 13.85 13.99
C GLN A 32 20.59 13.73 14.98
N GLY A 33 21.71 13.17 14.53
CA GLY A 33 22.91 12.99 15.36
C GLY A 33 22.76 11.96 16.48
N ALA A 34 21.72 11.13 16.46
CA ALA A 34 21.62 9.98 17.35
C ALA A 34 22.72 8.96 17.02
N LEU A 35 23.37 8.39 18.04
CA LEU A 35 24.37 7.34 17.83
C LEU A 35 23.67 6.00 17.64
N CYS A 36 23.45 5.59 16.39
CA CYS A 36 22.76 4.34 16.04
C CYS A 36 23.69 3.18 15.62
N HIS A 37 24.97 3.25 15.99
CA HIS A 37 25.94 2.20 15.69
C HIS A 37 25.55 0.89 16.38
N ASN A 38 25.53 -0.23 15.63
CA ASN A 38 25.15 -1.54 16.14
C ASN A 38 23.75 -1.59 16.80
N THR A 39 22.83 -0.67 16.46
CA THR A 39 21.44 -0.73 16.93
C THR A 39 20.69 -1.83 16.18
N TYR A 40 19.92 -2.63 16.92
CA TYR A 40 19.11 -3.71 16.34
C TYR A 40 17.75 -3.15 15.92
N LEU A 41 17.59 -2.83 14.63
CA LEU A 41 16.41 -2.20 14.03
C LEU A 41 15.55 -3.18 13.20
N ALA A 42 15.79 -4.48 13.30
CA ALA A 42 15.02 -5.47 12.54
C ALA A 42 13.52 -5.33 12.84
N GLY A 43 12.72 -5.10 11.79
CA GLY A 43 11.28 -4.93 11.92
C GLY A 43 10.83 -3.56 12.44
N ALA A 44 11.76 -2.65 12.76
CA ALA A 44 11.42 -1.31 13.21
C ALA A 44 10.74 -0.52 12.10
N ASP A 45 9.71 0.23 12.46
CA ASP A 45 9.00 1.12 11.56
C ASP A 45 9.72 2.47 11.51
N LEU A 46 10.57 2.62 10.49
CA LEU A 46 11.44 3.78 10.26
C LEU A 46 10.88 4.74 9.19
N ARG A 47 9.61 4.60 8.82
CA ARG A 47 8.98 5.47 7.83
C ARG A 47 8.85 6.89 8.35
N ASP A 48 8.86 7.85 7.43
CA ASP A 48 8.69 9.27 7.74
C ASP A 48 9.62 9.83 8.83
N ILE A 49 10.81 9.25 9.04
CA ILE A 49 11.79 9.84 9.98
C ILE A 49 12.09 11.27 9.54
N ALA A 50 11.93 12.21 10.46
CA ALA A 50 11.98 13.63 10.14
C ALA A 50 13.41 14.05 9.76
N LYS A 51 14.40 13.55 10.51
CA LYS A 51 15.83 13.81 10.31
C LYS A 51 16.65 12.64 10.85
N THR A 52 17.74 12.32 10.16
CA THR A 52 18.68 11.28 10.57
C THR A 52 20.07 11.55 9.98
N ASP A 53 21.08 10.78 10.40
CA ASP A 53 22.40 10.80 9.78
C ASP A 53 22.46 9.96 8.48
N SER A 54 23.57 10.07 7.75
CA SER A 54 23.76 9.39 6.47
C SER A 54 23.81 7.86 6.58
N VAL A 55 24.26 7.32 7.71
CA VAL A 55 24.42 5.86 7.90
C VAL A 55 23.05 5.22 8.08
N LEU A 56 22.23 5.77 8.98
CA LEU A 56 20.87 5.31 9.19
C LEU A 56 19.99 5.60 7.95
N GLN A 57 20.24 6.71 7.24
CA GLN A 57 19.56 6.98 5.96
C GLN A 57 19.81 5.86 4.92
N GLN A 58 21.05 5.41 4.74
CA GLN A 58 21.36 4.30 3.83
C GLN A 58 20.67 2.99 4.23
N TYR A 59 20.58 2.71 5.54
CA TYR A 59 19.85 1.55 6.05
C TYR A 59 18.34 1.64 5.75
N ILE A 60 17.74 2.81 5.95
CA ILE A 60 16.32 3.06 5.63
C ILE A 60 16.10 2.85 4.13
N GLU A 61 16.91 3.43 3.26
CA GLU A 61 16.77 3.27 1.81
C GLU A 61 16.89 1.82 1.35
N LYS A 62 17.80 1.05 1.95
CA LYS A 62 17.96 -0.37 1.64
C LYS A 62 16.73 -1.19 2.08
N THR A 63 16.24 -0.96 3.29
CA THR A 63 15.07 -1.67 3.83
C THR A 63 13.79 -1.30 3.09
N ASP A 64 13.64 -0.05 2.70
CA ASP A 64 12.48 0.45 1.96
C ASP A 64 12.42 -0.14 0.54
N LYS A 65 13.57 -0.24 -0.15
CA LYS A 65 13.68 -0.94 -1.44
C LYS A 65 13.29 -2.42 -1.33
N LYS A 66 13.81 -3.12 -0.32
CA LYS A 66 13.46 -4.54 -0.09
C LYS A 66 11.96 -4.69 0.17
N ARG A 67 11.37 -3.81 0.97
CA ARG A 67 9.92 -3.78 1.19
C ARG A 67 9.15 -3.57 -0.12
N THR A 68 9.60 -2.66 -0.99
CA THR A 68 8.98 -2.46 -2.31
C THR A 68 9.05 -3.71 -3.18
N GLU A 69 10.16 -4.45 -3.16
CA GLU A 69 10.30 -5.73 -3.88
C GLU A 69 9.34 -6.79 -3.34
N ASP A 70 9.21 -6.92 -2.02
CA ASP A 70 8.28 -7.88 -1.41
C ASP A 70 6.83 -7.52 -1.74
N ILE A 71 6.47 -6.23 -1.64
CA ILE A 71 5.15 -5.74 -2.04
C ILE A 71 4.88 -5.96 -3.53
N ARG A 72 5.89 -5.82 -4.40
CA ARG A 72 5.79 -6.19 -5.83
C ARG A 72 5.37 -7.64 -5.99
N ALA A 73 6.10 -8.54 -5.34
CA ALA A 73 5.88 -9.97 -5.49
C ALA A 73 4.49 -10.38 -4.95
N LEU A 74 4.02 -9.76 -3.86
CA LEU A 74 2.65 -9.94 -3.36
C LEU A 74 1.60 -9.42 -4.36
N CYS A 75 1.82 -8.25 -4.96
CA CYS A 75 0.96 -7.69 -6.00
C CYS A 75 0.87 -8.64 -7.20
N ASP A 76 2.01 -9.12 -7.72
CA ASP A 76 2.07 -10.04 -8.85
C ASP A 76 1.34 -11.36 -8.55
N LYS A 77 1.52 -11.89 -7.34
CA LYS A 77 0.80 -13.09 -6.87
C LYS A 77 -0.72 -12.89 -6.88
N ILE A 78 -1.20 -11.70 -6.50
CA ILE A 78 -2.63 -11.36 -6.52
C ILE A 78 -3.14 -11.18 -7.94
N VAL A 79 -2.38 -10.50 -8.81
CA VAL A 79 -2.78 -10.34 -10.22
C VAL A 79 -2.94 -11.71 -10.90
N LYS A 80 -1.97 -12.62 -10.70
CA LYS A 80 -2.05 -14.00 -11.19
C LYS A 80 -3.28 -14.74 -10.68
N ALA A 81 -3.66 -14.53 -9.42
CA ALA A 81 -4.85 -15.15 -8.84
C ALA A 81 -6.17 -14.69 -9.49
N TYR A 82 -6.16 -13.58 -10.23
CA TYR A 82 -7.30 -13.07 -11.01
C TYR A 82 -7.17 -13.37 -12.52
N GLU A 83 -6.13 -14.07 -12.97
CA GLU A 83 -6.06 -14.53 -14.36
C GLU A 83 -7.19 -15.51 -14.65
N LYS A 84 -7.80 -15.35 -15.82
CA LYS A 84 -8.90 -16.20 -16.26
C LYS A 84 -8.35 -17.49 -16.86
N ASP A 85 -8.99 -18.60 -16.53
CA ASP A 85 -8.76 -19.88 -17.15
C ASP A 85 -9.23 -19.89 -18.62
N ASN A 86 -9.04 -21.02 -19.30
CA ASN A 86 -9.48 -21.20 -20.69
C ASN A 86 -11.00 -21.07 -20.89
N ASN A 87 -11.79 -21.11 -19.82
CA ASN A 87 -13.24 -20.92 -19.82
C ASN A 87 -13.66 -19.47 -19.52
N GLY A 88 -12.70 -18.57 -19.32
CA GLY A 88 -12.94 -17.17 -19.00
C GLY A 88 -13.33 -16.91 -17.54
N LYS A 89 -13.08 -17.86 -16.62
CA LYS A 89 -13.37 -17.73 -15.19
C LYS A 89 -12.09 -17.67 -14.37
N VAL A 90 -12.15 -16.97 -13.24
CA VAL A 90 -11.06 -16.97 -12.25
C VAL A 90 -11.03 -18.31 -11.51
N GLU A 91 -9.84 -18.86 -11.23
CA GLU A 91 -9.71 -20.14 -10.53
C GLU A 91 -10.37 -20.15 -9.14
N HIS A 92 -11.20 -21.16 -8.88
CA HIS A 92 -11.97 -21.32 -7.63
C HIS A 92 -11.12 -21.46 -6.36
N ASN A 93 -9.86 -21.89 -6.45
CA ASN A 93 -9.01 -22.03 -5.26
C ASN A 93 -8.55 -20.67 -4.67
N ASN A 94 -8.72 -19.58 -5.42
CA ASN A 94 -8.47 -18.22 -4.97
C ASN A 94 -9.76 -17.52 -4.50
N ASP A 95 -10.87 -18.23 -4.36
CA ASP A 95 -12.18 -17.68 -4.02
C ASP A 95 -12.14 -16.79 -2.77
N GLY A 96 -12.54 -15.53 -2.94
CA GLY A 96 -12.63 -14.55 -1.86
C GLY A 96 -11.34 -13.79 -1.56
N VAL A 97 -10.40 -13.66 -2.52
CA VAL A 97 -9.30 -12.68 -2.42
C VAL A 97 -9.89 -11.32 -2.02
N PHE A 98 -9.20 -10.61 -1.11
CA PHE A 98 -9.63 -9.36 -0.49
C PHE A 98 -10.77 -9.45 0.54
N ARG A 99 -11.69 -10.43 0.42
CA ARG A 99 -12.86 -10.59 1.29
C ARG A 99 -12.60 -11.47 2.51
N LYS A 100 -11.96 -12.63 2.32
CA LYS A 100 -11.70 -13.59 3.40
C LYS A 100 -10.55 -13.08 4.26
N GLU A 101 -10.76 -13.06 5.57
CA GLU A 101 -9.71 -12.76 6.53
C GLU A 101 -8.84 -14.02 6.75
N PRO A 102 -7.50 -13.91 6.64
CA PRO A 102 -6.60 -15.01 6.93
C PRO A 102 -6.52 -15.30 8.43
N ALA A 103 -5.96 -16.45 8.79
CA ALA A 103 -5.69 -16.78 10.19
C ALA A 103 -4.76 -15.74 10.83
N VAL A 104 -5.13 -15.26 12.02
CA VAL A 104 -4.38 -14.21 12.74
C VAL A 104 -2.90 -14.56 12.97
N PRO A 105 -2.53 -15.80 13.37
CA PRO A 105 -1.12 -16.16 13.55
C PRO A 105 -0.31 -16.05 12.24
N GLU A 106 -0.83 -16.61 11.15
CA GLU A 106 -0.19 -16.58 9.83
C GLU A 106 0.01 -15.13 9.36
N LEU A 107 -1.01 -14.28 9.54
CA LEU A 107 -0.95 -12.87 9.19
C LEU A 107 0.07 -12.10 10.04
N ASN A 108 0.15 -12.40 11.34
CA ASN A 108 1.10 -11.76 12.24
C ASN A 108 2.54 -12.14 11.88
N ASP A 109 2.80 -13.44 11.65
CA ASP A 109 4.11 -13.94 11.26
C ASP A 109 4.55 -13.33 9.92
N ALA A 110 3.66 -13.30 8.93
CA ALA A 110 3.94 -12.67 7.64
C ALA A 110 4.14 -11.15 7.76
N THR A 111 3.38 -10.47 8.62
CA THR A 111 3.57 -9.03 8.88
C THR A 111 4.94 -8.76 9.48
N ALA A 112 5.36 -9.57 10.46
CA ALA A 112 6.66 -9.43 11.11
C ALA A 112 7.81 -9.70 10.13
N SER A 113 7.70 -10.75 9.30
CA SER A 113 8.69 -11.07 8.27
C SER A 113 8.78 -9.98 7.19
N LEU A 114 7.65 -9.41 6.77
CA LEU A 114 7.63 -8.26 5.84
C LEU A 114 8.36 -7.04 6.44
N ASN A 115 8.13 -6.74 7.71
CA ASN A 115 8.81 -5.62 8.38
C ASN A 115 10.31 -5.85 8.53
N ARG A 116 10.76 -7.10 8.65
CA ARG A 116 12.19 -7.45 8.67
C ARG A 116 12.82 -7.56 7.28
N GLY A 117 12.04 -7.56 6.21
CA GLY A 117 12.53 -7.80 4.84
C GLY A 117 12.90 -9.26 4.58
N GLU A 118 12.27 -10.19 5.31
CA GLU A 118 12.54 -11.64 5.34
C GLU A 118 11.33 -12.45 4.83
N LEU A 119 10.40 -11.81 4.12
CA LEU A 119 9.16 -12.46 3.70
C LEU A 119 9.42 -13.55 2.65
N ASP A 120 9.01 -14.77 2.95
CA ASP A 120 9.01 -15.89 2.00
C ASP A 120 7.71 -15.88 1.18
N ILE A 121 7.76 -15.23 0.02
CA ILE A 121 6.60 -14.99 -0.85
C ILE A 121 5.86 -16.28 -1.24
N GLU A 122 6.59 -17.38 -1.42
CA GLU A 122 6.00 -18.66 -1.82
C GLU A 122 5.09 -19.23 -0.74
N LYS A 123 5.49 -19.08 0.53
CA LYS A 123 4.70 -19.54 1.69
C LYS A 123 3.53 -18.63 2.05
N VAL A 124 3.50 -17.40 1.54
CA VAL A 124 2.40 -16.47 1.84
C VAL A 124 1.13 -16.90 1.09
N GLY A 125 0.09 -17.27 1.82
CA GLY A 125 -1.24 -17.53 1.26
C GLY A 125 -1.88 -16.29 0.63
N ILE A 126 -2.78 -16.48 -0.35
CA ILE A 126 -3.36 -15.38 -1.13
C ILE A 126 -4.17 -14.38 -0.27
N HIS A 127 -4.85 -14.86 0.77
CA HIS A 127 -5.59 -14.01 1.71
C HIS A 127 -4.66 -13.18 2.59
N VAL A 128 -3.52 -13.74 3.01
CA VAL A 128 -2.45 -13.00 3.71
C VAL A 128 -1.84 -11.96 2.77
N ALA A 129 -1.47 -12.33 1.55
CA ALA A 129 -0.93 -11.41 0.55
C ALA A 129 -1.85 -10.21 0.33
N SER A 130 -3.14 -10.47 0.07
CA SER A 130 -4.14 -9.42 -0.12
C SER A 130 -4.27 -8.54 1.13
N THR A 131 -4.19 -9.12 2.34
CA THR A 131 -4.27 -8.35 3.58
C THR A 131 -3.03 -7.51 3.86
N LEU A 132 -1.84 -7.99 3.50
CA LEU A 132 -0.60 -7.22 3.63
C LEU A 132 -0.59 -6.00 2.71
N ILE A 133 -0.96 -6.14 1.43
CA ILE A 133 -1.00 -4.98 0.52
C ILE A 133 -2.08 -3.96 0.93
N LYS A 134 -3.21 -4.43 1.47
CA LYS A 134 -4.24 -3.55 2.07
C LYS A 134 -3.68 -2.73 3.23
N ARG A 135 -2.95 -3.40 4.13
CA ARG A 135 -2.32 -2.76 5.30
C ARG A 135 -1.23 -1.78 4.87
N GLU A 136 -0.45 -2.13 3.86
CA GLU A 136 0.58 -1.26 3.30
C GLU A 136 -0.03 0.04 2.78
N PHE A 137 -0.99 -0.08 1.86
CA PHE A 137 -1.66 1.09 1.29
C PHE A 137 -2.35 1.95 2.37
N LYS A 138 -2.89 1.32 3.41
CA LYS A 138 -3.49 1.99 4.57
C LYS A 138 -2.48 2.77 5.41
N ALA A 139 -1.30 2.20 5.63
CA ALA A 139 -0.29 2.80 6.47
C ALA A 139 0.32 4.05 5.83
N GLU A 140 0.51 4.06 4.50
CA GLU A 140 1.06 5.20 3.76
C GLU A 140 0.09 6.40 3.66
N LYS A 141 -1.19 6.23 4.02
CA LYS A 141 -2.24 7.27 4.00
C LYS A 141 -2.19 8.14 2.74
N PRO A 142 -2.34 7.54 1.55
CA PRO A 142 -2.14 8.28 0.31
C PRO A 142 -3.09 9.45 0.16
N LEU A 143 -4.34 9.33 0.59
CA LEU A 143 -5.28 10.45 0.57
C LEU A 143 -5.41 11.11 1.93
N ASP A 144 -5.05 12.39 1.97
CA ASP A 144 -5.42 13.30 3.04
C ASP A 144 -6.79 13.95 2.78
N LYS A 145 -7.27 14.71 3.78
CA LYS A 145 -8.56 15.41 3.72
C LYS A 145 -8.62 16.42 2.57
N GLU A 146 -7.49 17.04 2.22
CA GLU A 146 -7.41 18.07 1.18
C GLU A 146 -7.54 17.45 -0.21
N THR A 147 -6.78 16.39 -0.48
CA THR A 147 -6.84 15.65 -1.75
C THR A 147 -8.25 15.12 -1.96
N PHE A 148 -8.89 14.60 -0.90
CA PHE A 148 -10.28 14.17 -0.97
C PHE A 148 -11.25 15.32 -1.29
N ALA A 149 -11.15 16.47 -0.62
CA ALA A 149 -12.01 17.63 -0.91
C ALA A 149 -11.90 18.06 -2.38
N ARG A 150 -10.69 17.99 -2.96
CA ARG A 150 -10.45 18.26 -4.38
C ARG A 150 -11.12 17.22 -5.28
N ILE A 151 -11.07 15.93 -4.93
CA ILE A 151 -11.78 14.86 -5.65
C ILE A 151 -13.30 15.10 -5.60
N GLY A 152 -13.85 15.47 -4.44
CA GLY A 152 -15.28 15.76 -4.31
C GLY A 152 -15.74 16.96 -5.13
N ALA A 153 -14.90 18.00 -5.25
CA ALA A 153 -15.17 19.17 -6.09
C ALA A 153 -14.97 18.89 -7.59
N HIS A 154 -14.04 17.99 -7.93
CA HIS A 154 -13.64 17.64 -9.29
C HIS A 154 -13.55 16.11 -9.48
N PRO A 155 -14.68 15.38 -9.48
CA PRO A 155 -14.70 13.92 -9.66
C PRO A 155 -13.95 13.44 -10.89
N GLU A 156 -13.93 14.24 -11.95
CA GLU A 156 -13.24 13.98 -13.21
C GLU A 156 -11.72 13.99 -13.13
N GLN A 157 -11.16 14.59 -12.07
CA GLN A 157 -9.72 14.65 -11.85
C GLN A 157 -9.24 13.59 -10.84
N ALA A 158 -10.13 12.72 -10.36
CA ALA A 158 -9.85 11.81 -9.25
C ALA A 158 -8.56 11.01 -9.46
N LEU A 159 -8.42 10.34 -10.60
CA LEU A 159 -7.20 9.58 -10.91
C LEU A 159 -5.94 10.46 -10.91
N GLN A 160 -5.99 11.64 -11.54
CA GLN A 160 -4.81 12.51 -11.63
C GLN A 160 -4.36 12.98 -10.24
N LEU A 161 -5.30 13.31 -9.35
CA LEU A 161 -5.02 13.71 -7.98
C LEU A 161 -4.32 12.59 -7.18
N PHE A 162 -4.71 11.33 -7.42
CA PHE A 162 -4.01 10.17 -6.85
C PHE A 162 -2.58 10.04 -7.38
N LEU A 163 -2.40 10.14 -8.70
CA LEU A 163 -1.08 10.01 -9.32
C LEU A 163 -0.13 11.14 -8.90
N ASP A 164 -0.62 12.37 -8.81
CA ASP A 164 0.13 13.53 -8.32
C ASP A 164 0.58 13.31 -6.88
N ARG A 165 -0.31 12.74 -6.06
CA ARG A 165 -0.02 12.44 -4.67
C ARG A 165 1.03 11.34 -4.52
N PHE A 166 0.95 10.27 -5.31
CA PHE A 166 2.01 9.25 -5.34
C PHE A 166 3.36 9.83 -5.78
N ALA A 167 3.36 10.77 -6.72
CA ALA A 167 4.57 11.46 -7.16
C ALA A 167 5.17 12.42 -6.11
N ALA A 168 4.35 12.91 -5.17
CA ALA A 168 4.78 13.78 -4.07
C ALA A 168 5.29 12.99 -2.83
N MET A 169 5.19 11.65 -2.85
CA MET A 169 5.70 10.79 -1.79
C MET A 169 7.20 10.48 -1.98
N THR A 170 7.80 9.78 -1.02
CA THR A 170 9.14 9.20 -1.25
C THR A 170 9.09 8.24 -2.45
N PRO A 171 10.19 8.08 -3.21
CA PRO A 171 10.18 7.29 -4.44
C PRO A 171 9.64 5.87 -4.26
N GLU A 172 10.03 5.19 -3.18
CA GLU A 172 9.63 3.82 -2.91
C GLU A 172 8.19 3.72 -2.38
N THR A 173 7.75 4.62 -1.49
CA THR A 173 6.33 4.69 -1.08
C THR A 173 5.40 4.95 -2.26
N GLY A 174 5.75 5.91 -3.13
CA GLY A 174 4.98 6.22 -4.33
C GLY A 174 4.85 5.02 -5.28
N LYS A 175 5.95 4.28 -5.48
CA LYS A 175 5.95 3.02 -6.25
C LYS A 175 5.01 1.98 -5.64
N ARG A 176 5.10 1.73 -4.33
CA ARG A 176 4.23 0.77 -3.64
C ARG A 176 2.76 1.14 -3.80
N CYS A 177 2.39 2.40 -3.57
CA CYS A 177 1.02 2.87 -3.75
C CYS A 177 0.51 2.67 -5.18
N HIS A 178 1.32 3.02 -6.17
CA HIS A 178 0.97 2.84 -7.58
C HIS A 178 0.78 1.37 -7.94
N MET A 179 1.65 0.47 -7.48
CA MET A 179 1.57 -0.97 -7.78
C MET A 179 0.35 -1.62 -7.11
N ILE A 180 0.02 -1.21 -5.89
CA ILE A 180 -1.19 -1.67 -5.21
C ILE A 180 -2.45 -1.19 -5.93
N LEU A 181 -2.49 0.08 -6.38
CA LEU A 181 -3.59 0.58 -7.21
C LEU A 181 -3.71 -0.22 -8.53
N ALA A 182 -2.58 -0.51 -9.18
CA ALA A 182 -2.57 -1.34 -10.38
C ALA A 182 -3.08 -2.77 -10.12
N THR A 183 -2.80 -3.32 -8.95
CA THR A 183 -3.30 -4.65 -8.54
C THR A 183 -4.81 -4.64 -8.39
N PHE A 184 -5.38 -3.62 -7.72
CA PHE A 184 -6.83 -3.46 -7.64
C PHE A 184 -7.49 -3.29 -9.00
N ALA A 185 -6.88 -2.49 -9.89
CA ALA A 185 -7.38 -2.28 -11.24
C ALA A 185 -7.37 -3.58 -12.06
N ALA A 186 -6.28 -4.34 -12.02
CA ALA A 186 -6.17 -5.63 -12.70
C ALA A 186 -7.16 -6.66 -12.15
N ALA A 187 -7.30 -6.75 -10.82
CA ALA A 187 -8.30 -7.60 -10.18
C ALA A 187 -9.71 -7.21 -10.61
N TYR A 188 -10.02 -5.91 -10.67
CA TYR A 188 -11.33 -5.41 -11.07
C TYR A 188 -11.66 -5.63 -12.56
N ASP A 189 -10.68 -5.51 -13.46
CA ASP A 189 -10.86 -5.76 -14.90
C ASP A 189 -11.18 -7.25 -15.15
N ASN A 190 -10.53 -8.14 -14.40
CA ASN A 190 -10.67 -9.58 -14.57
C ASN A 190 -11.74 -10.25 -13.69
N ALA A 191 -12.17 -9.59 -12.62
CA ALA A 191 -13.24 -10.07 -11.74
C ALA A 191 -14.55 -10.35 -12.50
N ASP A 192 -15.30 -11.34 -12.00
CA ASP A 192 -16.59 -11.70 -12.59
C ASP A 192 -17.60 -10.56 -12.42
N ASN A 193 -18.36 -10.29 -13.49
CA ASN A 193 -19.44 -9.31 -13.47
C ASN A 193 -20.76 -9.97 -13.07
N ASP A 194 -20.75 -10.68 -11.96
CA ASP A 194 -21.91 -11.31 -11.37
C ASP A 194 -22.02 -10.96 -9.87
N ASN A 195 -23.15 -11.31 -9.24
CA ASN A 195 -23.35 -11.09 -7.80
C ASN A 195 -23.14 -12.37 -6.97
N ALA A 196 -22.64 -13.44 -7.58
CA ALA A 196 -22.61 -14.79 -6.99
C ALA A 196 -21.20 -15.31 -6.74
N SER A 197 -20.25 -15.00 -7.63
CA SER A 197 -18.83 -15.33 -7.53
C SER A 197 -18.20 -14.66 -6.31
N GLU A 198 -17.31 -15.35 -5.61
CA GLU A 198 -16.57 -14.74 -4.50
C GLU A 198 -15.52 -13.73 -5.00
N SER A 199 -15.14 -13.81 -6.28
CA SER A 199 -14.19 -12.96 -6.99
C SER A 199 -14.88 -11.92 -7.88
N ASN A 200 -16.10 -11.52 -7.51
CA ASN A 200 -16.86 -10.54 -8.27
C ASN A 200 -16.33 -9.10 -8.15
N LYS A 201 -16.71 -8.25 -9.11
CA LYS A 201 -16.37 -6.81 -9.11
C LYS A 201 -16.80 -6.07 -7.85
N GLY A 202 -17.94 -6.48 -7.30
CA GLY A 202 -18.46 -6.11 -5.97
C GLY A 202 -17.41 -6.15 -4.86
N THR A 203 -16.81 -7.33 -4.71
CA THR A 203 -15.79 -7.63 -3.70
C THR A 203 -14.56 -6.76 -3.86
N VAL A 204 -14.03 -6.65 -5.09
CA VAL A 204 -12.83 -5.85 -5.37
C VAL A 204 -13.09 -4.38 -5.07
N LEU A 205 -14.24 -3.84 -5.47
CA LEU A 205 -14.60 -2.45 -5.21
C LEU A 205 -14.88 -2.15 -3.74
N SER A 206 -15.57 -3.03 -3.02
CA SER A 206 -15.74 -2.89 -1.57
C SER A 206 -14.39 -2.85 -0.87
N CYS A 207 -13.46 -3.72 -1.29
CA CYS A 207 -12.13 -3.73 -0.71
C CYS A 207 -11.31 -2.49 -1.07
N ALA A 208 -11.35 -2.04 -2.33
CA ALA A 208 -10.70 -0.82 -2.77
C ALA A 208 -11.25 0.39 -2.00
N ALA A 209 -12.56 0.42 -1.74
CA ALA A 209 -13.22 1.45 -0.91
C ALA A 209 -12.83 1.40 0.58
N ASP A 210 -12.66 0.20 1.14
CA ASP A 210 -12.33 -0.03 2.56
C ASP A 210 -10.84 0.15 2.87
N THR A 211 -9.98 -0.19 1.91
CA THR A 211 -8.64 0.39 1.87
C THR A 211 -8.78 1.90 1.69
N SER A 212 -7.85 2.66 2.23
CA SER A 212 -7.91 4.11 2.34
C SER A 212 -7.92 4.88 1.01
N LEU A 213 -8.45 4.33 -0.09
CA LEU A 213 -9.06 5.17 -1.11
C LEU A 213 -10.13 6.08 -0.45
N PHE A 214 -10.89 5.60 0.55
CA PHE A 214 -11.96 6.41 1.14
C PHE A 214 -12.22 6.22 2.64
N ASN A 215 -11.45 5.39 3.36
CA ASN A 215 -11.78 5.02 4.75
C ASN A 215 -11.87 6.22 5.74
N GLY A 216 -11.09 7.30 5.55
CA GLY A 216 -11.22 8.53 6.36
C GLY A 216 -12.53 9.31 6.15
N PHE A 217 -13.28 8.98 5.09
CA PHE A 217 -14.53 9.60 4.71
C PHE A 217 -15.76 8.95 5.36
N PHE A 218 -15.70 7.71 5.85
CA PHE A 218 -16.82 7.14 6.63
C PHE A 218 -17.18 8.00 7.85
N ALA A 219 -16.22 8.76 8.38
CA ALA A 219 -16.43 9.71 9.47
C ALA A 219 -16.92 11.10 9.00
N LEU A 220 -16.81 11.45 7.72
CA LEU A 220 -17.14 12.78 7.16
C LEU A 220 -18.40 12.78 6.27
N ALA A 221 -18.61 11.74 5.45
CA ALA A 221 -19.89 11.46 4.83
C ALA A 221 -20.75 10.63 5.76
N ALA A 222 -21.46 11.32 6.65
CA ALA A 222 -22.64 10.75 7.27
C ALA A 222 -23.66 10.38 6.17
N GLY A 223 -23.60 9.14 5.66
CA GLY A 223 -24.77 8.48 5.07
C GLY A 223 -24.75 8.00 3.61
N ASN A 224 -23.66 8.06 2.82
CA ASN A 224 -23.76 7.66 1.40
C ASN A 224 -22.64 6.71 0.91
N ARG A 225 -22.73 5.42 1.28
CA ARG A 225 -21.85 4.33 0.78
C ARG A 225 -21.77 4.26 -0.75
N THR A 226 -22.83 4.68 -1.45
CA THR A 226 -22.93 4.70 -2.92
C THR A 226 -21.84 5.60 -3.53
N THR A 227 -21.60 6.78 -2.95
CA THR A 227 -20.61 7.74 -3.50
C THR A 227 -19.17 7.23 -3.46
N THR A 228 -18.76 6.58 -2.38
CA THR A 228 -17.42 5.98 -2.24
C THR A 228 -17.19 4.88 -3.27
N TYR A 229 -18.21 4.06 -3.49
CA TYR A 229 -18.16 2.98 -4.45
C TYR A 229 -18.02 3.51 -5.88
N ASP A 230 -18.80 4.55 -6.22
CA ASP A 230 -18.74 5.23 -7.51
C ASP A 230 -17.35 5.84 -7.78
N TYR A 231 -16.73 6.46 -6.77
CA TYR A 231 -15.37 7.01 -6.91
C TYR A 231 -14.31 5.92 -7.05
N SER A 232 -14.37 4.85 -6.25
CA SER A 232 -13.49 3.69 -6.41
C SER A 232 -13.59 3.10 -7.80
N GLU A 233 -14.82 2.88 -8.27
CA GLU A 233 -15.07 2.33 -9.60
C GLU A 233 -14.52 3.25 -10.70
N ARG A 234 -14.77 4.56 -10.60
CA ARG A 234 -14.23 5.54 -11.53
C ARG A 234 -12.72 5.50 -11.59
N ILE A 235 -12.05 5.57 -10.44
CA ILE A 235 -10.58 5.57 -10.37
C ILE A 235 -10.01 4.30 -11.00
N LEU A 236 -10.57 3.12 -10.68
CA LEU A 236 -10.09 1.87 -11.26
C LEU A 236 -10.31 1.82 -12.77
N ARG A 237 -11.49 2.23 -13.26
CA ARG A 237 -11.78 2.29 -14.71
C ARG A 237 -10.85 3.25 -15.44
N ASP A 238 -10.68 4.46 -14.91
CA ASP A 238 -9.80 5.47 -15.48
C ASP A 238 -8.34 4.99 -15.46
N PHE A 239 -7.91 4.29 -14.40
CA PHE A 239 -6.56 3.73 -14.29
C PHE A 239 -6.32 2.63 -15.34
N ILE A 240 -7.29 1.74 -15.56
CA ILE A 240 -7.23 0.72 -16.61
C ILE A 240 -7.05 1.37 -17.99
N LEU A 241 -7.79 2.44 -18.28
CA LEU A 241 -7.64 3.20 -19.52
C LEU A 241 -6.28 3.88 -19.62
N TYR A 242 -5.81 4.50 -18.53
CA TYR A 242 -4.50 5.13 -18.43
C TYR A 242 -3.34 4.15 -18.70
N GLN A 243 -3.49 2.88 -18.32
CA GLN A 243 -2.50 1.83 -18.62
C GLN A 243 -2.51 1.42 -20.09
N LYS A 244 -3.69 1.38 -20.74
CA LYS A 244 -3.88 0.93 -22.13
C LYS A 244 -3.56 2.01 -23.18
N VAL A 245 -3.72 3.28 -22.85
CA VAL A 245 -3.57 4.42 -23.78
C VAL A 245 -2.43 5.34 -23.33
N PRO A 246 -1.49 5.76 -24.21
CA PRO A 246 -0.51 6.78 -23.84
C PRO A 246 -1.27 8.07 -23.44
N PRO A 247 -1.00 8.65 -22.26
CA PRO A 247 -1.92 9.61 -21.72
C PRO A 247 -1.81 10.96 -22.45
N PRO A 248 -2.89 11.77 -22.49
CA PRO A 248 -2.87 13.07 -23.13
C PRO A 248 -1.80 13.98 -22.50
N PRO A 249 -1.33 15.04 -23.20
CA PRO A 249 -0.20 15.88 -22.75
C PRO A 249 -0.31 16.42 -21.31
N SER A 250 -1.54 16.59 -20.80
CA SER A 250 -1.82 17.00 -19.42
C SER A 250 -1.37 16.00 -18.34
N TYR A 251 -1.23 14.72 -18.66
CA TYR A 251 -0.87 13.62 -17.75
C TYR A 251 0.63 13.24 -17.83
N ARG A 252 1.45 13.92 -18.66
CA ARG A 252 2.85 13.52 -18.95
C ARG A 252 3.82 13.65 -17.76
N ARG A 253 3.42 14.14 -16.59
CA ARG A 253 4.36 14.35 -15.48
C ARG A 253 4.76 13.08 -14.72
N CYS A 254 3.95 12.00 -14.74
CA CYS A 254 4.22 10.82 -13.89
C CYS A 254 4.79 9.58 -14.62
N ARG A 255 4.96 9.61 -15.95
CA ARG A 255 5.33 8.39 -16.69
C ARG A 255 6.82 8.03 -16.65
N ILE A 256 7.70 8.89 -16.12
CA ILE A 256 9.15 8.76 -16.34
C ILE A 256 9.85 7.81 -15.35
N ASN A 257 9.30 7.46 -14.18
CA ASN A 257 10.06 6.68 -13.18
C ASN A 257 9.36 5.42 -12.59
N ALA A 258 8.21 5.00 -13.12
CA ALA A 258 7.40 3.93 -12.50
C ALA A 258 7.57 2.53 -13.14
N ILE A 259 8.33 2.37 -14.23
CA ILE A 259 8.48 1.09 -14.96
C ILE A 259 9.95 0.76 -15.25
N SER A 260 10.85 1.03 -14.30
CA SER A 260 12.24 0.53 -14.32
C SER A 260 12.70 0.15 -12.93
#